data_AF-A0A0B1SLN6-F1
#
_entry.id   AF-A0A0B1SLN6-F1
#
_cell.length_a   1.000
_cell.length_b   1.000
_cell.length_c   1.000
_cell.angle_alpha   90.00
_cell.angle_beta   90.00
_cell.angle_gamma   90.00
#
_symmetry.space_group_name_H-M   'P 1'
#
loop_
_entity.id
_entity.type
_entity.pdbx_description
1 polymer ?
#
loop_
_entity_poly.entity_id
_entity_poly.type
_entity_poly.pdbx_seq_one_letter_code
_entity_poly.pdbx_strand_id
1 'polypeptide(L)'
;MPVFQIPNAVKAAGITVEDPNSPSFFTPITRQRNLPDLRESHPAFRVPSLEEHPHFHKTSCLLFDGTTALSDGIAQAAVLCKAVVREGIPEAVLHQVGQPDISEDKVRDAILHGEKYDPTLEKLPQRFDPVLFWIRHPVVYGTPVMKRL
;
A
#
# COMPACT_ATOMS: atom_id res chain seq x y z
N MET A 1 -43.04 3.00 46.62
CA MET A 1 -43.11 1.89 45.63
C MET A 1 -43.01 0.58 46.39
N PRO A 2 -43.79 -0.45 46.06
CA PRO A 2 -43.66 -1.76 46.70
C PRO A 2 -42.27 -2.34 46.42
N VAL A 3 -41.61 -2.84 47.46
CA VAL A 3 -40.29 -3.47 47.36
C VAL A 3 -40.45 -4.79 46.60
N PHE A 4 -39.66 -4.99 45.54
CA PHE A 4 -39.72 -6.21 44.74
C PHE A 4 -39.37 -7.43 45.61
N GLN A 5 -40.32 -8.37 45.75
CA GLN A 5 -40.12 -9.60 46.51
C GLN A 5 -39.76 -10.75 45.56
N ILE A 6 -38.57 -11.32 45.76
CA ILE A 6 -38.08 -12.44 44.95
C ILE A 6 -38.94 -13.70 45.22
N PRO A 7 -39.50 -14.34 44.17
CA PRO A 7 -40.29 -15.56 44.32
C PRO A 7 -39.50 -16.72 44.96
N ASN A 8 -40.16 -17.50 45.81
CA ASN A 8 -39.53 -18.60 46.58
C ASN A 8 -38.90 -19.68 45.69
N ALA A 9 -39.44 -19.91 44.48
CA ALA A 9 -38.87 -20.83 43.51
C ALA A 9 -37.46 -20.42 43.06
N VAL A 10 -37.21 -19.11 42.94
CA VAL A 10 -35.90 -18.58 42.53
C VAL A 10 -34.89 -18.66 43.67
N LYS A 11 -35.33 -18.47 44.92
CA LYS A 11 -34.50 -18.68 46.12
C LYS A 11 -34.07 -20.13 46.27
N ALA A 12 -34.98 -21.07 45.99
CA ALA A 12 -34.70 -22.51 46.06
C ALA A 12 -33.71 -23.00 44.97
N ALA A 13 -33.64 -22.29 43.84
CA ALA A 13 -32.71 -22.59 42.76
C ALA A 13 -31.24 -22.20 43.04
N GLY A 14 -30.95 -21.55 44.17
CA GLY A 14 -29.59 -21.17 44.55
C GLY A 14 -28.96 -20.08 43.66
N ILE A 15 -29.76 -19.42 42.83
CA ILE A 15 -29.30 -18.39 41.91
C ILE A 15 -29.18 -17.07 42.69
N THR A 16 -27.98 -16.50 42.70
CA THR A 16 -27.71 -15.19 43.29
C THR A 16 -28.36 -14.10 42.45
N VAL A 17 -29.49 -13.58 42.93
CA VAL A 17 -30.18 -12.43 42.32
C VAL A 17 -29.69 -11.16 43.02
N GLU A 18 -28.88 -10.39 42.31
CA GLU A 18 -28.34 -9.12 42.79
C GLU A 18 -29.31 -7.98 42.46
N ASP A 19 -29.50 -7.04 43.40
CA ASP A 19 -30.37 -5.87 43.19
C ASP A 19 -29.60 -4.75 42.46
N PRO A 20 -30.00 -4.36 41.24
CA PRO A 20 -29.33 -3.30 40.47
C PRO A 20 -29.43 -1.92 41.12
N ASN A 21 -30.36 -1.70 42.05
CA ASN A 21 -30.46 -0.45 42.80
C ASN A 21 -29.60 -0.44 44.07
N SER A 22 -28.93 -1.55 44.39
CA SER A 22 -28.01 -1.58 45.53
C SER A 22 -26.77 -0.71 45.23
N PRO A 23 -26.34 0.16 46.17
CA PRO A 23 -25.16 1.00 45.97
C PRO A 23 -23.87 0.19 45.80
N SER A 24 -23.91 -1.09 46.17
CA SER A 24 -22.82 -2.06 46.03
C SER A 24 -22.85 -2.87 44.74
N PHE A 25 -23.88 -2.73 43.88
CA PHE A 25 -24.07 -3.57 42.69
C PHE A 25 -22.85 -3.56 41.72
N PHE A 26 -22.23 -2.40 41.53
CA PHE A 26 -21.05 -2.24 40.65
C PHE A 26 -19.70 -2.46 41.37
N THR A 27 -19.70 -2.74 42.68
CA THR A 27 -18.46 -2.97 43.44
C THR A 27 -17.63 -4.18 43.01
N PRO A 28 -18.19 -5.34 42.57
CA PRO A 28 -17.34 -6.44 42.10
C PRO A 28 -16.62 -6.11 40.79
N ILE A 29 -17.24 -5.32 39.90
CA ILE A 29 -16.65 -4.89 38.63
C ILE A 29 -15.52 -3.87 38.87
N THR A 30 -15.73 -2.93 39.79
CA THR A 30 -14.73 -1.90 40.14
C THR A 30 -13.62 -2.43 41.06
N ARG A 31 -13.82 -3.53 41.78
CA ARG A 31 -12.79 -4.20 42.61
C ARG A 31 -11.86 -5.13 41.84
N GLN A 32 -12.14 -5.42 40.56
CA GLN A 32 -11.16 -6.03 39.67
C GLN A 32 -10.08 -5.00 39.35
N ARG A 33 -9.17 -4.79 40.30
CA ARG A 33 -8.03 -3.85 40.24
C ARG A 33 -7.04 -4.14 39.11
N ASN A 34 -7.19 -5.28 38.44
CA ASN A 34 -6.30 -5.72 37.37
C ASN A 34 -7.08 -5.78 36.05
N LEU A 35 -7.72 -4.68 35.66
CA LEU A 35 -8.05 -4.50 34.25
C LEU A 35 -6.72 -4.51 33.48
N PRO A 36 -6.54 -5.39 32.48
CA PRO A 36 -5.29 -5.43 31.73
C PRO A 36 -5.07 -4.05 31.10
N ASP A 37 -3.86 -3.51 31.24
CA ASP A 37 -3.52 -2.27 30.57
C ASP A 37 -3.60 -2.52 29.06
N LEU A 38 -4.63 -1.95 28.43
CA LEU A 38 -4.88 -2.11 27.01
C LEU A 38 -3.70 -1.59 26.18
N ARG A 39 -2.83 -0.75 26.75
CA ARG A 39 -1.60 -0.30 26.09
C ARG A 39 -0.57 -1.41 25.88
N GLU A 40 -0.58 -2.45 26.71
CA GLU A 40 0.37 -3.56 26.61
C GLU A 40 -0.14 -4.68 25.70
N SER A 41 -1.45 -4.94 25.72
CA SER A 41 -2.06 -6.09 25.07
C SER A 41 -2.83 -5.78 23.77
N HIS A 42 -3.35 -4.56 23.62
CA HIS A 42 -4.26 -4.26 22.52
C HIS A 42 -3.50 -3.72 21.30
N PRO A 43 -3.70 -4.31 20.09
CA PRO A 43 -2.95 -3.94 18.89
C PRO A 43 -3.20 -2.49 18.43
N ALA A 44 -4.33 -1.88 18.83
CA ALA A 44 -4.58 -0.47 18.53
C ALA A 44 -3.76 0.52 19.38
N PHE A 45 -3.21 0.09 20.53
CA PHE A 45 -2.47 0.95 21.45
C PHE A 45 -0.98 0.59 21.55
N ARG A 46 -0.60 -0.63 21.16
CA ARG A 46 0.80 -1.08 21.11
C ARG A 46 1.32 -0.99 19.67
N VAL A 47 2.29 -0.11 19.45
CA VAL A 47 3.13 -0.15 18.24
C VAL A 47 4.38 -0.97 18.59
N PRO A 48 4.55 -2.20 18.04
CA PRO A 48 5.72 -3.02 18.33
C PRO A 48 6.98 -2.34 17.81
N SER A 49 8.09 -2.49 18.54
CA SER A 49 9.39 -2.05 18.03
C SER A 49 9.82 -2.90 16.82
N LEU A 50 10.67 -2.34 15.95
CA LEU A 50 11.15 -3.07 14.76
C LEU A 50 11.89 -4.37 15.15
N GLU A 51 12.56 -4.38 16.30
CA GLU A 51 13.33 -5.52 16.80
C GLU A 51 12.45 -6.67 17.33
N GLU A 52 11.23 -6.36 17.77
CA GLU A 52 10.25 -7.35 18.21
C GLU A 52 9.65 -8.15 17.04
N HIS A 53 9.84 -7.68 15.80
CA HIS A 53 9.26 -8.34 14.64
C HIS A 53 9.92 -9.70 14.40
N PRO A 54 9.15 -10.80 14.20
CA PRO A 54 9.72 -12.14 14.00
C PRO A 54 10.71 -12.26 12.83
N HIS A 55 10.54 -11.41 11.81
CA HIS A 55 11.41 -11.34 10.63
C HIS A 55 12.46 -10.22 10.72
N PHE A 56 12.71 -9.68 11.91
CA PHE A 56 13.78 -8.71 12.08
C PHE A 56 15.14 -9.42 11.99
N HIS A 57 15.98 -8.92 11.08
CA HIS A 57 17.35 -9.37 10.92
C HIS A 57 18.29 -8.18 11.13
N LYS A 58 19.36 -8.37 11.92
CA LYS A 58 20.36 -7.33 12.18
C LYS A 58 21.15 -6.92 10.92
N THR A 59 21.22 -7.82 9.95
CA THR A 59 21.87 -7.57 8.66
C THR A 59 21.01 -6.66 7.80
N SER A 60 21.57 -5.52 7.39
CA SER A 60 20.90 -4.61 6.46
C SER A 60 20.66 -5.30 5.11
N CYS A 61 19.43 -5.18 4.60
CA CYS A 61 19.06 -5.62 3.26
C CYS A 61 18.67 -4.40 2.42
N LEU A 62 19.20 -4.30 1.21
CA LEU A 62 18.84 -3.26 0.24
C LEU A 62 17.78 -3.83 -0.70
N LEU A 63 16.59 -3.24 -0.67
CA LEU A 63 15.45 -3.63 -1.51
C LEU A 63 15.37 -2.69 -2.72
N PHE A 64 15.16 -3.27 -3.91
CA PHE A 64 14.93 -2.51 -5.14
C PHE A 64 13.45 -2.62 -5.55
N ASP A 65 12.69 -1.54 -5.34
CA ASP A 65 11.25 -1.47 -5.62
C ASP A 65 10.91 -0.84 -6.99
N GLY A 66 11.93 -0.50 -7.80
CA GLY A 66 11.75 0.16 -9.10
C GLY A 66 11.28 1.63 -9.04
N THR A 67 11.08 2.19 -7.84
CA THR A 67 10.70 3.59 -7.63
C THR A 67 11.87 4.56 -7.81
N THR A 68 13.10 4.08 -7.61
CA THR A 68 14.33 4.85 -7.76
C THR A 68 15.16 4.29 -8.91
N ALA A 69 15.72 5.20 -9.71
CA ALA A 69 16.61 4.81 -10.81
C ALA A 69 18.01 4.45 -10.26
N LEU A 70 18.66 3.51 -10.94
CA LEU A 70 20.07 3.16 -10.69
C LEU A 70 20.98 4.26 -11.25
N SER A 71 22.01 4.65 -10.49
CA SER A 71 22.93 5.73 -10.87
C SER A 71 23.71 5.43 -12.14
N ASP A 72 24.27 4.22 -12.25
CA ASP A 72 25.01 3.78 -13.45
C ASP A 72 24.12 2.92 -14.40
N GLY A 73 22.81 2.93 -14.17
CA GLY A 73 21.82 2.24 -15.02
C GLY A 73 22.09 0.75 -15.21
N ILE A 74 22.21 0.33 -16.48
CA ILE A 74 22.34 -1.08 -16.88
C ILE A 74 23.65 -1.70 -16.37
N ALA A 75 24.73 -0.92 -16.28
CA ALA A 75 26.02 -1.43 -15.80
C ALA A 75 25.92 -1.85 -14.32
N GLN A 76 25.30 -1.02 -13.50
CA GLN A 76 25.02 -1.35 -12.09
C GLN A 76 24.10 -2.56 -11.97
N ALA A 77 23.02 -2.61 -12.75
CA ALA A 77 22.10 -3.75 -12.75
C ALA A 77 22.79 -5.07 -13.11
N ALA A 78 23.65 -5.05 -14.13
CA ALA A 78 24.40 -6.23 -14.57
C ALA A 78 25.33 -6.78 -13.48
N VAL A 79 26.02 -5.89 -12.75
CA VAL A 79 26.88 -6.27 -11.63
C VAL A 79 26.06 -6.87 -10.48
N LEU A 80 24.96 -6.22 -10.09
CA LEU A 80 24.08 -6.69 -9.00
C LEU A 80 23.48 -8.07 -9.31
N CYS A 81 23.07 -8.31 -10.55
CA CYS A 81 22.49 -9.58 -10.99
C CYS A 81 23.53 -10.63 -11.38
N LYS A 82 24.83 -10.31 -11.34
CA LYS A 82 25.91 -11.16 -11.87
C LYS A 82 25.61 -11.62 -13.32
N ALA A 83 25.07 -10.72 -14.12
CA ALA A 83 24.64 -10.96 -15.48
C ALA A 83 25.62 -10.35 -16.49
N VAL A 84 25.72 -10.97 -17.67
CA VAL A 84 26.49 -10.43 -18.79
C VAL A 84 25.53 -9.81 -19.79
N VAL A 85 25.68 -8.51 -20.04
CA VAL A 85 24.89 -7.79 -21.03
C VAL A 85 25.39 -8.17 -22.43
N ARG A 86 24.45 -8.57 -23.29
CA ARG A 86 24.69 -8.87 -24.71
C ARG A 86 23.85 -7.91 -25.53
N GLU A 87 24.44 -7.33 -26.56
CA GLU A 87 23.71 -6.51 -27.52
C GLU A 87 22.94 -7.42 -28.48
N GLY A 88 21.71 -7.03 -28.80
CA GLY A 88 20.82 -7.76 -29.70
C GLY A 88 19.96 -8.82 -29.03
N ILE A 89 19.04 -9.36 -29.82
CA ILE A 89 18.12 -10.44 -29.42
C ILE A 89 18.77 -11.78 -29.80
N PRO A 90 18.61 -12.86 -29.01
CA PRO A 90 19.14 -14.17 -29.37
C PRO A 90 18.63 -14.67 -30.73
N GLU A 91 19.51 -15.27 -31.54
CA GLU A 91 19.17 -15.80 -32.88
C GLU A 91 17.99 -16.78 -32.84
N ALA A 92 17.93 -17.63 -31.81
CA ALA A 92 16.83 -18.57 -31.62
C ALA A 92 15.45 -17.88 -31.55
N VAL A 93 15.38 -16.68 -30.99
CA VAL A 93 14.16 -15.88 -30.93
C VAL A 93 13.91 -15.23 -32.29
N LEU A 94 14.93 -14.66 -32.92
CA LEU A 94 14.82 -14.04 -34.25
C LEU A 94 14.32 -15.03 -35.32
N HIS A 95 14.78 -16.28 -35.30
CA HIS A 95 14.30 -17.32 -36.21
C HIS A 95 12.83 -17.72 -35.97
N GLN A 96 12.30 -17.48 -34.77
CA GLN A 96 10.89 -17.71 -34.45
C GLN A 96 9.99 -16.52 -34.78
N VAL A 97 10.56 -15.36 -35.11
CA VAL A 97 9.82 -14.22 -35.63
C VAL A 97 9.38 -14.57 -37.05
N GLY A 98 8.26 -15.30 -37.17
CA GLY A 98 7.49 -15.31 -38.41
C GLY A 98 7.08 -13.87 -38.72
N GLN A 99 6.85 -13.53 -40.00
CA GLN A 99 6.13 -12.31 -40.33
C GLN A 99 4.67 -12.54 -39.91
N PRO A 100 4.19 -11.93 -38.81
CA PRO A 100 2.78 -12.01 -38.52
C PRO A 100 2.06 -11.24 -39.62
N ASP A 101 0.98 -11.80 -40.15
CA ASP A 101 0.17 -11.17 -41.20
C ASP A 101 -0.73 -10.08 -40.59
N ILE A 102 -0.08 -9.12 -39.91
CA ILE A 102 -0.70 -7.98 -39.26
C ILE A 102 -0.52 -6.80 -40.20
N SER A 103 -1.63 -6.25 -40.68
CA SER A 103 -1.61 -5.05 -41.51
C SER A 103 -1.10 -3.85 -40.72
N GLU A 104 -0.22 -3.06 -41.32
CA GLU A 104 0.30 -1.83 -40.72
C GLU A 104 -0.82 -0.87 -40.28
N ASP A 105 -1.93 -0.86 -41.03
CA ASP A 105 -3.10 -0.03 -40.70
C ASP A 105 -3.73 -0.42 -39.36
N LYS A 106 -3.75 -1.73 -39.01
CA LYS A 106 -4.24 -2.18 -37.71
C LYS A 106 -3.31 -1.77 -36.58
N VAL A 107 -1.99 -1.78 -36.82
CA VAL A 107 -1.00 -1.30 -35.85
C VAL A 107 -1.18 0.21 -35.64
N ARG A 108 -1.35 0.98 -36.71
CA ARG A 108 -1.60 2.42 -36.66
C ARG A 108 -2.88 2.75 -35.89
N ASP A 109 -3.96 2.03 -36.18
CA ASP A 109 -5.24 2.22 -35.50
C ASP A 109 -5.13 1.90 -34.01
N ALA A 110 -4.44 0.81 -33.64
CA ALA A 110 -4.19 0.46 -32.24
C ALA A 110 -3.40 1.54 -31.48
N ILE A 111 -2.37 2.14 -32.11
CA ILE A 111 -1.60 3.25 -31.52
C ILE A 111 -2.51 4.47 -31.31
N LEU A 112 -3.29 4.86 -32.34
CA LEU A 112 -4.21 5.99 -32.25
C LEU A 112 -5.30 5.76 -31.19
N HIS A 113 -5.74 4.51 -31.01
CA HIS A 113 -6.70 4.16 -29.99
C HIS A 113 -6.18 4.41 -28.57
N GLY A 114 -4.90 4.10 -28.30
CA GLY A 114 -4.28 4.31 -26.99
C GLY A 114 -3.85 5.75 -26.71
N GLU A 115 -3.61 6.57 -27.74
CA GLU A 115 -3.14 7.95 -27.56
C GLU A 115 -4.20 9.02 -27.76
N LYS A 116 -5.07 8.85 -28.76
CA LYS A 116 -5.96 9.90 -29.28
C LYS A 116 -7.43 9.59 -29.08
N TYR A 117 -7.83 8.33 -29.22
CA TYR A 117 -9.25 7.95 -29.13
C TYR A 117 -9.70 7.53 -27.74
N ASP A 118 -8.80 7.45 -26.76
CA ASP A 118 -9.17 7.18 -25.37
C ASP A 118 -9.69 8.46 -24.69
N PRO A 119 -11.02 8.58 -24.44
CA PRO A 119 -11.61 9.77 -23.84
C PRO A 119 -11.33 9.85 -22.33
N THR A 120 -10.73 8.82 -21.72
CA THR A 120 -10.39 8.78 -20.29
C THR A 120 -8.99 9.30 -19.98
N LEU A 121 -8.18 9.54 -21.02
CA LEU A 121 -6.86 10.17 -20.90
C LEU A 121 -6.99 11.70 -20.81
N GLU A 122 -6.89 12.26 -19.60
CA GLU A 122 -6.55 13.69 -19.45
C GLU A 122 -5.08 13.89 -19.89
N LYS A 123 -4.83 14.39 -21.12
CA LYS A 123 -3.45 14.67 -21.59
C LYS A 123 -3.25 16.11 -22.04
N LEU A 124 -2.66 16.93 -21.16
CA LEU A 124 -1.68 17.95 -21.57
C LEU A 124 -0.31 17.25 -21.71
N PRO A 125 0.49 17.53 -22.75
CA PRO A 125 1.77 16.84 -22.93
C PRO A 125 2.68 17.10 -21.74
N GLN A 126 3.15 16.02 -21.10
CA GLN A 126 4.17 16.10 -20.07
C GLN A 126 5.43 16.67 -20.72
N ARG A 127 5.88 17.85 -20.28
CA ARG A 127 7.16 18.40 -20.74
C ARG A 127 8.26 17.47 -20.23
N PHE A 128 8.77 16.63 -21.11
CA PHE A 128 9.93 15.80 -20.86
C PHE A 128 11.16 16.49 -21.46
N ASP A 129 12.05 16.99 -20.60
CA ASP A 129 13.36 17.48 -21.00
C ASP A 129 14.37 16.33 -20.82
N PRO A 130 15.01 15.83 -21.89
CA PRO A 130 15.97 14.74 -21.78
C PRO A 130 17.22 15.10 -20.97
N VAL A 131 17.49 16.40 -20.73
CA VAL A 131 18.61 16.87 -19.90
C VAL A 131 18.21 17.01 -18.43
N LEU A 132 16.96 17.40 -18.15
CA LEU A 132 16.44 17.70 -16.81
C LEU A 132 15.27 16.79 -16.42
N PHE A 133 15.40 15.50 -16.71
CA PHE A 133 14.33 14.51 -16.56
C PHE A 133 13.81 14.34 -15.11
N TRP A 134 14.54 14.84 -14.11
CA TRP A 134 14.15 14.80 -12.69
C TRP A 134 13.32 16.00 -12.22
N ILE A 135 13.16 17.05 -13.03
CA ILE A 135 12.38 18.25 -12.66
C ILE A 135 10.93 18.09 -13.13
N ARG A 136 9.99 18.10 -12.18
CA ARG A 136 8.55 18.17 -12.50
C ARG A 136 8.14 19.62 -12.71
N HIS A 137 8.03 20.04 -13.97
CA HIS A 137 7.54 21.38 -14.29
C HIS A 137 6.02 21.51 -14.02
N PRO A 138 5.56 22.55 -13.32
CA PRO A 138 4.13 22.80 -13.15
C PRO A 138 3.50 23.16 -14.50
N VAL A 139 2.38 22.50 -14.81
CA VAL A 139 1.63 22.71 -16.06
C VAL A 139 0.48 23.67 -15.79
N VAL A 140 0.37 24.72 -16.58
CA VAL A 140 -0.70 25.73 -16.49
C VAL A 140 -1.41 25.81 -17.85
N TYR A 141 -2.74 25.95 -17.86
CA TYR A 141 -3.50 26.14 -19.10
C TYR A 141 -3.15 27.50 -19.73
N GLY A 142 -2.71 27.48 -21.00
CA GLY A 142 -2.44 28.67 -21.81
C GLY A 142 -0.96 28.84 -22.21
N THR A 143 -0.72 29.52 -23.34
CA THR A 143 0.60 29.99 -23.75
C THR A 143 0.96 31.23 -22.92
N PRO A 144 2.04 31.23 -22.11
CA PRO A 144 2.47 32.46 -21.48
C PRO A 144 2.90 33.43 -22.58
N VAL A 145 2.20 34.56 -22.68
CA VAL A 145 2.41 35.63 -23.68
C VAL A 145 3.82 36.21 -23.62
N MET A 146 4.54 36.02 -22.51
CA MET A 146 5.95 36.39 -22.38
C MET A 146 6.77 35.24 -21.81
N LYS A 147 7.82 34.84 -22.54
CA LYS A 147 8.97 34.15 -21.93
C LYS A 147 9.74 35.19 -21.13
N ARG A 148 9.89 35.00 -19.81
CA ARG A 148 10.93 35.74 -19.06
C ARG A 148 12.29 35.23 -19.55
N LEU A 149 13.11 36.18 -20.03
CA LEU A 149 14.55 36.02 -20.22
C LEU A 149 15.24 35.72 -18.89
#